data_AF-A0A8X7BZ87-F1
#
_entry.id   AF-A0A8X7BZ87-F1
#
_cell.length_a   1.000
_cell.length_b   1.000
_cell.length_c   1.000
_cell.angle_alpha   90.00
_cell.angle_beta   90.00
_cell.angle_gamma   90.00
#
_symmetry.space_group_name_H-M   'P 1'
#
loop_
_entity.id
_entity.type
_entity.pdbx_description
1 polymer ?
#
loop_
_entity_poly.entity_id
_entity_poly.type
_entity_poly.pdbx_seq_one_letter_code
_entity_poly.pdbx_strand_id
1 'polypeptide(L)'
;MRTVKEGIKEIRKFTDSAVEEQVRTHDPSFSRGYVDAYLQYRNELLAKEKPEAALFDDERLGANALNIFFEGTESTSMAILSLLLELSKHPESQKAAQEEMDAVIGRERLPSWLDKQNLPYVDATLQELFRLAMVFPVSTMYSNFKETTIEGYRIPRRSIVMFNLCSINLDPELFPNPKVFNPKRFLDETGKRIKKDGPYPFSVGKRSCVGEALAQMEVFLFMSSLIQNFNIPYAEKVEDLKVIPRN
;
A
#
# COMPACT_ATOMS: atom_id res chain seq x y z
N MET A 1 -28.20 7.43 -4.17
CA MET A 1 -26.84 7.28 -4.71
C MET A 1 -26.17 8.65 -4.61
N ARG A 2 -25.13 8.81 -3.78
CA ARG A 2 -24.37 10.07 -3.76
C ARG A 2 -23.61 10.18 -5.09
N THR A 3 -23.55 11.37 -5.67
CA THR A 3 -22.72 11.59 -6.86
C THR A 3 -21.25 11.64 -6.47
N VAL A 4 -20.34 11.34 -7.41
CA VAL A 4 -18.88 11.48 -7.19
C VAL A 4 -18.51 12.88 -6.69
N LYS A 5 -19.18 13.91 -7.23
CA LYS A 5 -18.98 15.31 -6.82
C LYS A 5 -19.37 15.56 -5.37
N GLU A 6 -20.48 15.00 -4.91
CA GLU A 6 -20.91 15.09 -3.51
C GLU A 6 -19.95 14.34 -2.60
N GLY A 7 -19.48 13.15 -3.00
CA GLY A 7 -18.48 12.39 -2.25
C GLY A 7 -17.19 13.17 -2.03
N ILE A 8 -16.63 13.76 -3.11
CA ILE A 8 -15.42 14.59 -3.04
C ILE A 8 -15.63 15.79 -2.10
N LYS A 9 -16.82 16.43 -2.16
CA LYS A 9 -17.14 17.57 -1.30
C LYS A 9 -17.14 17.18 0.18
N GLU A 10 -17.72 16.03 0.53
CA GLU A 10 -17.74 15.55 1.92
C GLU A 10 -16.34 15.16 2.42
N ILE A 11 -15.54 14.47 1.60
CA ILE A 11 -14.16 14.12 1.95
C ILE A 11 -13.34 15.40 2.19
N ARG A 12 -13.44 16.38 1.27
CA ARG A 12 -12.76 17.67 1.41
C ARG A 12 -13.19 18.41 2.68
N LYS A 13 -14.49 18.45 2.98
CA LYS A 13 -14.99 19.07 4.21
C LYS A 13 -14.39 18.42 5.46
N PHE A 14 -14.29 17.10 5.48
CA PHE A 14 -13.67 16.37 6.59
C PHE A 14 -12.17 16.68 6.70
N THR A 15 -11.42 16.61 5.60
CA THR A 15 -9.98 16.87 5.63
C THR A 15 -9.65 18.31 5.98
N ASP A 16 -10.41 19.28 5.46
CA ASP A 16 -10.23 20.70 5.76
C ASP A 16 -10.46 20.96 7.25
N SER A 17 -11.54 20.41 7.83
CA SER A 17 -11.81 20.52 9.26
C SER A 17 -10.68 19.93 10.12
N ALA A 18 -10.10 18.80 9.72
CA ALA A 18 -8.99 18.17 10.44
C ALA A 18 -7.70 19.00 10.35
N VAL A 19 -7.42 19.58 9.17
CA VAL A 19 -6.27 20.47 8.97
C VAL A 19 -6.44 21.75 9.79
N GLU A 20 -7.60 22.39 9.73
CA GLU A 20 -7.91 23.61 10.50
C GLU A 20 -7.73 23.39 12.00
N GLU A 21 -8.21 22.27 12.53
CA GLU A 21 -8.03 21.91 13.93
C GLU A 21 -6.54 21.75 14.29
N GLN A 22 -5.78 21.03 13.47
CA GLN A 22 -4.34 20.84 13.72
C GLN A 22 -3.57 22.16 13.63
N VAL A 23 -3.87 23.02 12.64
CA VAL A 23 -3.28 24.36 12.54
C VAL A 23 -3.59 25.19 13.79
N ARG A 24 -4.85 25.21 14.24
CA ARG A 24 -5.29 25.97 15.43
C ARG A 24 -4.59 25.52 16.73
N THR A 25 -4.26 24.25 16.81
CA THR A 25 -3.67 23.62 18.01
C THR A 25 -2.18 23.30 17.84
N HIS A 26 -1.53 23.91 16.85
CA HIS A 26 -0.12 23.69 16.53
C HIS A 26 0.79 24.09 17.69
N ASP A 27 1.71 23.19 18.06
CA ASP A 27 2.78 23.42 19.01
C ASP A 27 4.14 23.32 18.28
N PRO A 28 4.93 24.42 18.18
CA PRO A 28 6.23 24.38 17.53
C PRO A 28 7.25 23.44 18.18
N SER A 29 7.04 23.04 19.45
CA SER A 29 7.95 22.15 20.19
C SER A 29 7.68 20.66 19.93
N PHE A 30 6.55 20.32 19.32
CA PHE A 30 6.13 18.93 19.15
C PHE A 30 5.34 18.71 17.85
N SER A 31 5.74 17.72 17.06
CA SER A 31 5.03 17.34 15.83
C SER A 31 4.09 16.16 16.06
N ARG A 32 2.78 16.36 15.93
CA ARG A 32 1.77 15.29 16.02
C ARG A 32 1.62 14.50 14.73
N GLY A 33 2.05 15.06 13.60
CA GLY A 33 1.88 14.44 12.28
C GLY A 33 2.19 15.38 11.13
N TYR A 34 1.60 15.09 9.98
CA TYR A 34 1.89 15.78 8.71
C TYR A 34 1.72 17.30 8.79
N VAL A 35 0.61 17.81 9.34
CA VAL A 35 0.33 19.25 9.39
C VAL A 35 1.38 19.98 10.21
N ASP A 36 1.72 19.49 11.40
CA ASP A 36 2.74 20.13 12.24
C ASP A 36 4.12 20.10 11.59
N ALA A 37 4.51 18.96 11.00
CA ALA A 37 5.79 18.85 10.29
C ALA A 37 5.87 19.83 9.10
N TYR A 38 4.77 20.01 8.38
CA TYR A 38 4.68 20.98 7.29
C TYR A 38 4.84 22.42 7.80
N LEU A 39 4.14 22.78 8.88
CA LEU A 39 4.22 24.11 9.48
C LEU A 39 5.60 24.41 10.06
N GLN A 40 6.22 23.44 10.75
CA GLN A 40 7.58 23.56 11.28
C GLN A 40 8.58 23.79 10.15
N TYR A 41 8.54 22.96 9.10
CA TYR A 41 9.45 23.10 7.97
C TYR A 41 9.25 24.44 7.23
N ARG A 42 8.00 24.89 7.07
CA ARG A 42 7.70 26.23 6.54
C ARG A 42 8.35 27.34 7.39
N ASN A 43 8.20 27.27 8.71
CA ASN A 43 8.77 28.25 9.62
C ASN A 43 10.31 28.24 9.58
N GLU A 44 10.93 27.07 9.45
CA GLU A 44 12.38 26.96 9.27
C GLU A 44 12.87 27.62 7.98
N LEU A 45 12.13 27.45 6.87
CA LEU A 45 12.46 28.08 5.59
C LEU A 45 12.33 29.61 5.68
N LEU A 46 11.24 30.09 6.31
CA LEU A 46 11.04 31.52 6.54
C LEU A 46 12.15 32.13 7.41
N ALA A 47 12.53 31.46 8.50
CA ALA A 47 13.60 31.92 9.38
C ALA A 47 14.98 31.98 8.70
N LYS A 48 15.19 31.15 7.67
CA LYS A 48 16.40 31.12 6.83
C LYS A 48 16.29 31.98 5.57
N GLU A 49 15.22 32.78 5.45
CA GLU A 49 14.90 33.62 4.29
C GLU A 49 14.96 32.87 2.95
N LYS A 50 14.52 31.61 2.98
CA LYS A 50 14.52 30.72 1.81
C LYS A 50 13.31 31.00 0.92
N PRO A 51 13.47 31.31 -0.38
CA PRO A 51 12.34 31.56 -1.28
C PRO A 51 11.42 30.34 -1.42
N GLU A 52 11.93 29.13 -1.17
CA GLU A 52 11.16 27.88 -1.13
C GLU A 52 10.05 27.89 -0.09
N ALA A 53 10.08 28.76 0.93
CA ALA A 53 8.98 28.92 1.89
C ALA A 53 7.64 29.21 1.18
N ALA A 54 7.67 29.93 0.06
CA ALA A 54 6.48 30.21 -0.76
C ALA A 54 5.86 28.96 -1.38
N LEU A 55 6.59 27.84 -1.43
CA LEU A 55 6.07 26.54 -1.89
C LEU A 55 5.27 25.81 -0.81
N PHE A 56 5.25 26.32 0.43
CA PHE A 56 4.58 25.73 1.58
C PHE A 56 3.35 26.56 2.02
N ASP A 57 2.52 26.98 1.06
CA ASP A 57 1.28 27.70 1.35
C ASP A 57 0.18 26.79 1.95
N ASP A 58 -0.90 27.41 2.45
CA ASP A 58 -2.02 26.70 3.08
C ASP A 58 -2.86 25.91 2.07
N GLU A 59 -2.89 26.33 0.81
CA GLU A 59 -3.60 25.62 -0.27
C GLU A 59 -2.96 24.25 -0.51
N ARG A 60 -1.62 24.21 -0.60
CA ARG A 60 -0.83 22.99 -0.76
C ARG A 60 -0.88 22.11 0.49
N LEU A 61 -0.91 22.71 1.68
CA LEU A 61 -1.11 21.97 2.92
C LEU A 61 -2.42 21.18 2.86
N GLY A 62 -3.53 21.86 2.58
CA GLY A 62 -4.85 21.24 2.46
C GLY A 62 -4.92 20.22 1.32
N ALA A 63 -4.37 20.55 0.15
CA ALA A 63 -4.37 19.65 -1.00
C ALA A 63 -3.55 18.36 -0.75
N ASN A 64 -2.39 18.48 -0.11
CA ASN A 64 -1.57 17.32 0.22
C ASN A 64 -2.22 16.47 1.32
N ALA A 65 -2.82 17.09 2.34
CA ALA A 65 -3.54 16.37 3.39
C ALA A 65 -4.72 15.57 2.81
N LEU A 66 -5.50 16.19 1.93
CA LEU A 66 -6.57 15.52 1.18
C LEU A 66 -6.03 14.34 0.36
N ASN A 67 -4.92 14.55 -0.37
CA ASN A 67 -4.32 13.53 -1.21
C ASN A 67 -3.81 12.34 -0.40
N ILE A 68 -3.11 12.59 0.71
CA ILE A 68 -2.61 11.53 1.61
C ILE A 68 -3.78 10.71 2.18
N PHE A 69 -4.84 11.39 2.63
CA PHE A 69 -6.01 10.72 3.19
C PHE A 69 -6.72 9.83 2.15
N PHE A 70 -6.98 10.38 0.96
CA PHE A 70 -7.68 9.69 -0.11
C PHE A 70 -6.87 8.48 -0.62
N GLU A 71 -5.63 8.72 -1.06
CA GLU A 71 -4.77 7.68 -1.64
C GLU A 71 -4.41 6.59 -0.61
N GLY A 72 -4.21 6.95 0.66
CA GLY A 72 -3.85 6.01 1.72
C GLY A 72 -5.00 5.14 2.22
N THR A 73 -6.25 5.61 2.10
CA THR A 73 -7.42 4.88 2.64
C THR A 73 -8.00 3.90 1.63
N GLU A 74 -8.28 4.37 0.41
CA GLU A 74 -8.98 3.54 -0.58
C GLU A 74 -8.07 2.38 -1.04
N SER A 75 -6.82 2.68 -1.39
CA SER A 75 -5.89 1.67 -1.88
C SER A 75 -5.58 0.58 -0.85
N THR A 76 -5.33 0.96 0.40
CA THR A 76 -5.05 0.00 1.48
C THR A 76 -6.26 -0.83 1.85
N SER A 77 -7.46 -0.24 1.93
CA SER A 77 -8.69 -1.00 2.23
C SER A 77 -9.00 -2.01 1.11
N MET A 78 -8.86 -1.60 -0.16
CA MET A 78 -8.99 -2.50 -1.30
C MET A 78 -7.94 -3.61 -1.28
N ALA A 79 -6.69 -3.29 -0.93
CA ALA A 79 -5.64 -4.30 -0.76
C ALA A 79 -6.07 -5.31 0.31
N ILE A 80 -6.33 -4.91 1.54
CA ILE A 80 -6.70 -5.82 2.63
C ILE A 80 -7.88 -6.72 2.21
N LEU A 81 -8.95 -6.16 1.67
CA LEU A 81 -10.13 -6.94 1.24
C LEU A 81 -9.79 -7.95 0.14
N SER A 82 -9.02 -7.55 -0.87
CA SER A 82 -8.63 -8.42 -1.98
C SER A 82 -7.70 -9.54 -1.52
N LEU A 83 -6.75 -9.22 -0.63
CA LEU A 83 -5.81 -10.20 -0.08
C LEU A 83 -6.53 -11.21 0.84
N LEU A 84 -7.51 -10.76 1.64
CA LEU A 84 -8.38 -11.65 2.42
C LEU A 84 -9.21 -12.57 1.53
N LEU A 85 -9.78 -12.04 0.45
CA LEU A 85 -10.54 -12.83 -0.52
C LEU A 85 -9.65 -13.90 -1.16
N GLU A 86 -8.46 -13.53 -1.63
CA GLU A 86 -7.52 -14.50 -2.20
C GLU A 86 -7.06 -15.53 -1.16
N LEU A 87 -6.77 -15.11 0.08
CA LEU A 87 -6.39 -16.05 1.13
C LEU A 87 -7.52 -17.04 1.48
N SER A 88 -8.78 -16.61 1.40
CA SER A 88 -9.96 -17.48 1.62
C SER A 88 -10.06 -18.63 0.61
N LYS A 89 -9.55 -18.41 -0.61
CA LYS A 89 -9.50 -19.41 -1.69
C LYS A 89 -8.34 -20.38 -1.55
N HIS A 90 -7.41 -20.12 -0.61
CA HIS A 90 -6.18 -20.89 -0.41
C HIS A 90 -6.01 -21.34 1.05
N PRO A 91 -6.92 -22.19 1.58
CA PRO A 91 -6.92 -22.59 2.99
C PRO A 91 -5.63 -23.29 3.43
N GLU A 92 -4.98 -24.05 2.55
CA GLU A 92 -3.68 -24.69 2.83
C GLU A 92 -2.58 -23.65 3.12
N SER A 93 -2.56 -22.55 2.35
CA SER A 93 -1.59 -21.47 2.58
C SER A 93 -1.93 -20.65 3.82
N GLN A 94 -3.22 -20.44 4.09
CA GLN A 94 -3.67 -19.82 5.32
C GLN A 94 -3.20 -20.63 6.54
N LYS A 95 -3.37 -21.95 6.50
CA LYS A 95 -2.94 -22.85 7.58
C LYS A 95 -1.43 -22.83 7.77
N ALA A 96 -0.64 -22.90 6.70
CA ALA A 96 0.81 -22.84 6.80
C ALA A 96 1.32 -21.48 7.35
N ALA A 97 0.70 -20.37 6.95
CA ALA A 97 1.01 -19.04 7.51
C ALA A 97 0.63 -18.95 8.99
N GLN A 98 -0.52 -19.51 9.37
CA GLN A 98 -0.97 -19.62 10.75
C GLN A 98 -0.03 -20.48 11.62
N GLU A 99 0.48 -21.60 11.10
CA GLU A 99 1.45 -22.45 11.79
C GLU A 99 2.78 -21.72 12.03
N GLU A 100 3.28 -20.96 11.05
CA GLU A 100 4.48 -20.12 11.22
C GLU A 100 4.26 -19.04 12.30
N MET A 101 3.09 -18.37 12.26
CA MET A 101 2.71 -17.37 13.25
C MET A 101 2.65 -17.93 14.67
N ASP A 102 1.98 -19.08 14.85
CA ASP A 102 1.86 -19.74 16.15
C ASP A 102 3.25 -20.18 16.67
N ALA A 103 4.16 -20.62 15.80
CA ALA A 103 5.50 -21.05 16.19
C ALA A 103 6.44 -19.89 16.57
N VAL A 104 6.36 -18.75 15.90
CA VAL A 104 7.30 -17.62 16.07
C VAL A 104 6.80 -16.58 17.06
N ILE A 105 5.50 -16.24 17.01
CA ILE A 105 4.91 -15.17 17.83
C ILE A 105 4.08 -15.76 18.97
N GLY A 106 3.43 -16.90 18.75
CA GLY A 106 2.43 -17.44 19.68
C GLY A 106 1.11 -16.67 19.60
N ARG A 107 0.33 -16.73 20.68
CA ARG A 107 -1.01 -16.12 20.77
C ARG A 107 -1.19 -15.17 21.96
N GLU A 108 -0.13 -14.95 22.74
CA GLU A 108 -0.14 -14.12 23.95
C GLU A 108 0.01 -12.63 23.64
N ARG A 109 0.50 -12.28 22.45
CA ARG A 109 0.68 -10.90 22.00
C ARG A 109 0.30 -10.74 20.54
N LEU A 110 -0.02 -9.50 20.17
CA LEU A 110 -0.22 -9.14 18.78
C LEU A 110 1.10 -9.12 17.99
N PRO A 111 1.06 -9.36 16.67
CA PRO A 111 2.21 -9.23 15.80
C PRO A 111 2.67 -7.77 15.70
N SER A 112 3.97 -7.58 15.54
CA SER A 112 4.60 -6.28 15.32
C SER A 112 5.33 -6.27 13.98
N TRP A 113 5.60 -5.08 13.45
CA TRP A 113 6.34 -4.95 12.18
C TRP A 113 7.72 -5.62 12.22
N LEU A 114 8.36 -5.63 13.39
CA LEU A 114 9.67 -6.25 13.58
C LEU A 114 9.64 -7.78 13.48
N ASP A 115 8.47 -8.41 13.67
CA ASP A 115 8.33 -9.86 13.55
C ASP A 115 8.41 -10.33 12.10
N LYS A 116 8.09 -9.46 11.13
CA LYS A 116 8.06 -9.80 9.70
C LYS A 116 9.36 -10.47 9.22
N GLN A 117 10.51 -10.07 9.74
CA GLN A 117 11.80 -10.64 9.35
C GLN A 117 11.97 -12.13 9.74
N ASN A 118 11.19 -12.59 10.73
CA ASN A 118 11.20 -13.95 11.23
C ASN A 118 10.04 -14.79 10.70
N LEU A 119 9.22 -14.22 9.80
CA LEU A 119 8.03 -14.86 9.23
C LEU A 119 8.16 -14.95 7.70
N PRO A 120 9.15 -15.69 7.17
CA PRO A 120 9.40 -15.74 5.74
C PRO A 120 8.20 -16.26 4.94
N TYR A 121 7.43 -17.23 5.47
CA TYR A 121 6.26 -17.76 4.78
C TYR A 121 5.09 -16.76 4.77
N VAL A 122 4.84 -16.04 5.86
CA VAL A 122 3.83 -14.97 5.89
C VAL A 122 4.21 -13.83 4.95
N ASP A 123 5.48 -13.42 4.94
CA ASP A 123 5.97 -12.39 4.00
C ASP A 123 5.83 -12.86 2.55
N ALA A 124 6.25 -14.08 2.25
CA ALA A 124 6.11 -14.68 0.91
C ALA A 124 4.63 -14.78 0.47
N THR A 125 3.75 -15.15 1.40
CA THR A 125 2.29 -15.17 1.20
C THR A 125 1.79 -13.78 0.85
N LEU A 126 2.21 -12.75 1.60
CA LEU A 126 1.83 -11.37 1.34
C LEU A 126 2.29 -10.89 -0.05
N GLN A 127 3.52 -11.21 -0.46
CA GLN A 127 4.02 -10.85 -1.80
C GLN A 127 3.24 -11.53 -2.93
N GLU A 128 2.89 -12.81 -2.76
CA GLU A 128 2.08 -13.53 -3.75
C GLU A 128 0.65 -13.02 -3.81
N LEU A 129 0.07 -12.66 -2.66
CA LEU A 129 -1.24 -12.03 -2.61
C LEU A 129 -1.21 -10.67 -3.32
N PHE A 130 -0.19 -9.82 -3.11
CA PHE A 130 -0.04 -8.57 -3.87
C PHE A 130 0.08 -8.80 -5.38
N ARG A 131 0.77 -9.87 -5.79
CA ARG A 131 0.91 -10.23 -7.21
C ARG A 131 -0.43 -10.57 -7.85
N LEU A 132 -1.27 -11.36 -7.17
CA LEU A 132 -2.55 -11.84 -7.72
C LEU A 132 -3.71 -10.86 -7.53
N ALA A 133 -3.80 -10.20 -6.39
CA ALA A 133 -4.88 -9.27 -6.10
C ALA A 133 -4.89 -8.08 -7.06
N MET A 134 -3.71 -7.64 -7.53
CA MET A 134 -3.54 -6.60 -8.55
C MET A 134 -4.46 -5.39 -8.34
N VAL A 135 -4.47 -4.84 -7.13
CA VAL A 135 -5.33 -3.69 -6.73
C VAL A 135 -5.34 -2.60 -7.81
N PHE A 136 -4.18 -2.36 -8.42
CA PHE A 136 -4.05 -1.56 -9.64
C PHE A 136 -3.52 -2.42 -10.80
N PRO A 137 -4.36 -2.77 -11.80
CA PRO A 137 -3.90 -3.55 -12.96
C PRO A 137 -3.07 -2.71 -13.94
N VAL A 138 -3.18 -1.38 -13.88
CA VAL A 138 -2.38 -0.42 -14.64
C VAL A 138 -1.82 0.63 -13.70
N SER A 139 -0.65 1.19 -14.01
CA SER A 139 -0.09 2.28 -13.24
C SER A 139 -0.93 3.56 -13.35
N THR A 140 -0.63 4.54 -12.50
CA THR A 140 -1.07 5.93 -12.75
C THR A 140 -0.54 6.47 -14.09
N MET A 141 -1.07 7.60 -14.52
CA MET A 141 -0.66 8.28 -15.75
C MET A 141 0.65 9.04 -15.55
N TYR A 142 1.64 8.72 -16.37
CA TYR A 142 2.90 9.46 -16.46
C TYR A 142 2.92 10.36 -17.69
N SER A 143 3.74 11.41 -17.65
CA SER A 143 3.98 12.28 -18.80
C SER A 143 5.44 12.67 -18.90
N ASN A 144 6.01 12.55 -20.10
CA ASN A 144 7.40 12.88 -20.35
C ASN A 144 7.60 14.38 -20.56
N PHE A 145 8.57 14.97 -19.84
CA PHE A 145 8.88 16.41 -19.96
C PHE A 145 9.60 16.78 -21.25
N LYS A 146 10.27 15.79 -21.87
CA LYS A 146 11.04 15.90 -23.12
C LYS A 146 10.72 14.69 -23.98
N GLU A 147 10.76 14.90 -25.30
CA GLU A 147 10.69 13.80 -26.26
C GLU A 147 11.79 12.77 -25.96
N THR A 148 11.45 11.50 -26.09
CA THR A 148 12.38 10.39 -25.81
C THR A 148 12.14 9.24 -26.79
N THR A 149 13.01 8.23 -26.74
CA THR A 149 12.83 6.97 -27.47
C THR A 149 12.81 5.82 -26.47
N ILE A 150 11.89 4.87 -26.65
CA ILE A 150 11.81 3.63 -25.86
C ILE A 150 11.75 2.48 -26.86
N GLU A 151 12.66 1.50 -26.78
CA GLU A 151 12.72 0.35 -27.69
C GLU A 151 12.65 0.74 -29.19
N GLY A 152 13.30 1.85 -29.57
CA GLY A 152 13.29 2.38 -30.93
C GLY A 152 12.05 3.20 -31.32
N TYR A 153 11.02 3.26 -30.46
CA TYR A 153 9.81 4.06 -30.69
C TYR A 153 9.97 5.48 -30.16
N ARG A 154 9.72 6.47 -31.02
CA ARG A 154 9.68 7.88 -30.64
C ARG A 154 8.45 8.16 -29.77
N ILE A 155 8.69 8.70 -28.57
CA ILE A 155 7.67 9.14 -27.61
C ILE A 155 7.67 10.67 -27.55
N PRO A 156 6.71 11.34 -28.21
CA PRO A 156 6.61 12.80 -28.22
C PRO A 156 6.56 13.39 -26.82
N ARG A 157 7.05 14.63 -26.67
CA ARG A 157 6.93 15.39 -25.42
C ARG A 157 5.46 15.48 -24.98
N ARG A 158 5.18 15.28 -23.69
CA ARG A 158 3.84 15.28 -23.06
C ARG A 158 2.92 14.13 -23.45
N SER A 159 3.42 13.06 -24.04
CA SER A 159 2.65 11.82 -24.18
C SER A 159 2.21 11.28 -22.81
N ILE A 160 0.99 10.74 -22.76
CA ILE A 160 0.50 9.99 -21.59
C ILE A 160 1.03 8.56 -21.70
N VAL A 161 1.68 8.09 -20.64
CA VAL A 161 2.24 6.74 -20.56
C VAL A 161 1.66 6.05 -19.33
N MET A 162 1.16 4.84 -19.52
CA MET A 162 0.69 3.96 -18.45
C MET A 162 1.38 2.61 -18.60
N PHE A 163 1.78 2.00 -17.49
CA PHE A 163 2.40 0.68 -17.47
C PHE A 163 1.33 -0.37 -17.16
N ASN A 164 1.31 -1.43 -17.95
CA ASN A 164 0.44 -2.58 -17.69
C ASN A 164 1.09 -3.44 -16.59
N LEU A 165 0.68 -3.21 -15.33
CA LEU A 165 1.21 -3.96 -14.19
C LEU A 165 0.69 -5.40 -14.19
N CYS A 166 -0.52 -5.61 -14.70
CA CYS A 166 -1.12 -6.93 -14.86
C CYS A 166 -0.29 -7.83 -15.79
N SER A 167 0.24 -7.30 -16.91
CA SER A 167 1.10 -8.10 -17.80
C SER A 167 2.38 -8.54 -17.13
N ILE A 168 2.98 -7.73 -16.26
CA ILE A 168 4.19 -8.11 -15.50
C ILE A 168 3.83 -9.18 -14.47
N ASN A 169 2.77 -8.97 -13.69
CA ASN A 169 2.38 -9.90 -12.63
C ASN A 169 1.90 -11.25 -13.17
N LEU A 170 1.43 -11.29 -14.42
CA LEU A 170 0.99 -12.51 -15.11
C LEU A 170 1.98 -13.04 -16.15
N ASP A 171 3.19 -12.48 -16.22
CA ASP A 171 4.22 -12.95 -17.13
C ASP A 171 4.68 -14.36 -16.72
N PRO A 172 4.51 -15.40 -17.58
CA PRO A 172 4.95 -16.75 -17.26
C PRO A 172 6.47 -16.92 -17.20
N GLU A 173 7.26 -16.03 -17.81
CA GLU A 173 8.72 -16.04 -17.74
C GLU A 173 9.20 -15.56 -16.36
N LEU A 174 8.54 -14.55 -15.81
CA LEU A 174 8.81 -14.07 -14.44
C LEU A 174 8.15 -14.98 -13.38
N PHE A 175 6.91 -15.40 -13.61
CA PHE A 175 6.09 -16.18 -12.67
C PHE A 175 5.53 -17.44 -13.34
N PRO A 176 6.25 -18.57 -13.32
CA PRO A 176 5.78 -19.82 -13.96
C PRO A 176 4.42 -20.28 -13.44
N ASN A 177 3.46 -20.63 -14.29
CA ASN A 177 2.05 -20.84 -13.89
C ASN A 177 1.46 -19.60 -13.18
N PRO A 178 1.44 -18.42 -13.82
CA PRO A 178 1.21 -17.14 -13.15
C PRO A 178 -0.18 -17.01 -12.51
N LYS A 179 -1.17 -17.77 -12.97
CA LYS A 179 -2.53 -17.76 -12.40
C LYS A 179 -2.67 -18.61 -11.13
N VAL A 180 -1.66 -19.43 -10.81
CA VAL A 180 -1.65 -20.28 -9.62
C VAL A 180 -1.01 -19.52 -8.47
N PHE A 181 -1.77 -19.35 -7.39
CA PHE A 181 -1.27 -18.85 -6.11
C PHE A 181 -0.25 -19.80 -5.51
N ASN A 182 0.97 -19.32 -5.32
CA ASN A 182 2.05 -20.10 -4.73
C ASN A 182 3.03 -19.19 -3.97
N PRO A 183 2.92 -19.07 -2.63
CA PRO A 183 3.86 -18.32 -1.80
C PRO A 183 5.31 -18.77 -1.98
N LYS A 184 5.56 -20.05 -2.30
CA LYS A 184 6.92 -20.59 -2.44
C LYS A 184 7.73 -19.94 -3.57
N ARG A 185 7.10 -19.15 -4.46
CA ARG A 185 7.79 -18.32 -5.46
C ARG A 185 8.73 -17.28 -4.84
N PHE A 186 8.45 -16.87 -3.61
CA PHE A 186 9.22 -15.88 -2.86
C PHE A 186 10.05 -16.52 -1.75
N LEU A 187 10.25 -17.84 -1.80
CA LEU A 187 11.09 -18.60 -0.87
C LEU A 187 12.24 -19.29 -1.62
N ASP A 188 13.39 -19.43 -0.98
CA ASP A 188 14.44 -20.36 -1.42
C ASP A 188 14.17 -21.79 -0.93
N GLU A 189 15.05 -22.73 -1.32
CA GLU A 189 14.98 -24.14 -0.93
C GLU A 189 15.08 -24.36 0.60
N THR A 190 15.63 -23.38 1.33
CA THR A 190 15.76 -23.42 2.80
C THR A 190 14.57 -22.77 3.51
N GLY A 191 13.60 -22.24 2.76
CA GLY A 191 12.43 -21.55 3.30
C GLY A 191 12.68 -20.09 3.69
N LYS A 192 13.80 -19.48 3.28
CA LYS A 192 14.02 -18.03 3.52
C LYS A 192 13.39 -17.20 2.42
N ARG A 193 12.93 -16.00 2.79
CA ARG A 193 12.34 -15.05 1.84
C ARG A 193 13.40 -14.56 0.86
N ILE A 194 13.14 -14.73 -0.43
CA ILE A 194 13.98 -14.20 -1.52
C ILE A 194 13.37 -12.96 -2.16
N LYS A 195 14.24 -12.10 -2.67
CA LYS A 195 13.80 -10.97 -3.51
C LYS A 195 13.60 -11.48 -4.93
N LYS A 196 12.42 -11.25 -5.48
CA LYS A 196 12.10 -11.52 -6.87
C LYS A 196 11.92 -10.20 -7.61
N ASP A 197 12.18 -10.23 -8.91
CA ASP A 197 11.86 -9.09 -9.76
C ASP A 197 10.37 -9.09 -10.04
N GLY A 198 9.70 -7.99 -9.67
CA GLY A 198 8.25 -7.95 -9.50
C GLY A 198 7.72 -8.83 -8.34
N PRO A 199 6.40 -8.74 -8.04
CA PRO A 199 5.46 -7.76 -8.59
C PRO A 199 5.82 -6.32 -8.18
N TYR A 200 5.27 -5.33 -8.91
CA TYR A 200 5.45 -3.90 -8.57
C TYR A 200 4.13 -3.24 -8.14
N PRO A 201 3.50 -3.70 -7.04
CA PRO A 201 2.21 -3.16 -6.59
C PRO A 201 2.28 -1.67 -6.22
N PHE A 202 3.49 -1.15 -5.95
CA PHE A 202 3.75 0.24 -5.59
C PHE A 202 4.44 1.04 -6.70
N SER A 203 4.44 0.53 -7.94
CA SER A 203 5.23 1.06 -9.06
C SER A 203 6.75 1.09 -8.75
N VAL A 204 7.54 1.71 -9.63
CA VAL A 204 9.00 1.84 -9.49
C VAL A 204 9.51 3.20 -9.95
N GLY A 205 10.75 3.55 -9.57
CA GLY A 205 11.44 4.76 -10.02
C GLY A 205 11.05 6.02 -9.24
N LYS A 206 11.24 7.20 -9.85
CA LYS A 206 11.06 8.52 -9.18
C LYS A 206 9.64 8.82 -8.69
N ARG A 207 8.68 7.99 -9.06
CA ARG A 207 7.25 8.12 -8.76
C ARG A 207 6.70 6.79 -8.22
N SER A 208 7.55 5.97 -7.59
CA SER A 208 7.07 4.89 -6.74
C SER A 208 6.20 5.46 -5.62
N CYS A 209 5.32 4.63 -5.06
CA CYS A 209 4.37 5.03 -4.04
C CYS A 209 5.10 5.62 -2.82
N VAL A 210 4.76 6.86 -2.44
CA VAL A 210 5.31 7.49 -1.23
C VAL A 210 4.88 6.76 0.04
N GLY A 211 3.74 6.07 -0.02
CA GLY A 211 3.18 5.28 1.09
C GLY A 211 3.59 3.81 1.11
N GLU A 212 4.51 3.35 0.25
CA GLU A 212 4.86 1.93 0.12
C GLU A 212 5.21 1.29 1.48
N ALA A 213 6.09 1.91 2.25
CA ALA A 213 6.51 1.38 3.54
C ALA A 213 5.35 1.31 4.55
N LEU A 214 4.51 2.35 4.58
CA LEU A 214 3.34 2.40 5.47
C LEU A 214 2.30 1.35 5.07
N ALA A 215 1.97 1.25 3.78
CA ALA A 215 1.01 0.29 3.28
C ALA A 215 1.48 -1.16 3.50
N GLN A 216 2.76 -1.47 3.27
CA GLN A 216 3.30 -2.80 3.58
C GLN A 216 3.19 -3.13 5.06
N MET A 217 3.45 -2.15 5.94
CA MET A 217 3.31 -2.33 7.39
C MET A 217 1.85 -2.54 7.79
N GLU A 218 0.94 -1.69 7.34
CA GLU A 218 -0.49 -1.79 7.64
C GLU A 218 -1.04 -3.14 7.17
N VAL A 219 -0.83 -3.49 5.90
CA VAL A 219 -1.34 -4.74 5.34
C VAL A 219 -0.74 -5.94 6.07
N PHE A 220 0.56 -5.94 6.36
CA PHE A 220 1.18 -7.01 7.16
C PHE A 220 0.50 -7.13 8.53
N LEU A 221 0.40 -6.04 9.28
CA LEU A 221 -0.15 -6.04 10.64
C LEU A 221 -1.63 -6.47 10.65
N PHE A 222 -2.44 -5.98 9.71
CA PHE A 222 -3.84 -6.40 9.59
C PHE A 222 -3.94 -7.88 9.26
N MET A 223 -3.24 -8.34 8.21
CA MET A 223 -3.28 -9.74 7.80
C MET A 223 -2.78 -10.67 8.90
N SER A 224 -1.62 -10.38 9.49
CA SER A 224 -1.01 -11.20 10.53
C SER A 224 -1.91 -11.28 11.78
N SER A 225 -2.49 -10.15 12.19
CA SER A 225 -3.39 -10.12 13.36
C SER A 225 -4.68 -10.89 13.09
N LEU A 226 -5.22 -10.79 11.87
CA LEU A 226 -6.42 -11.54 11.48
C LEU A 226 -6.14 -13.03 11.44
N ILE A 227 -5.08 -13.49 10.75
CA ILE A 227 -4.79 -14.93 10.67
C ILE A 227 -4.33 -15.51 12.00
N GLN A 228 -3.71 -14.72 12.89
CA GLN A 228 -3.34 -15.18 14.23
C GLN A 228 -4.58 -15.55 15.04
N ASN A 229 -5.68 -14.80 14.90
CA ASN A 229 -6.86 -14.91 15.76
C ASN A 229 -8.08 -15.54 15.09
N PHE A 230 -8.12 -15.58 13.75
CA PHE A 230 -9.29 -15.99 12.97
C PHE A 230 -8.90 -16.90 11.80
N ASN A 231 -9.81 -17.83 11.47
CA ASN A 231 -9.85 -18.48 10.18
C ASN A 231 -10.74 -17.66 9.24
N ILE A 232 -10.38 -17.65 7.97
CA ILE A 232 -11.09 -16.99 6.88
C ILE A 232 -11.64 -18.11 5.99
N PRO A 233 -12.91 -18.52 6.14
CA PRO A 233 -13.53 -19.53 5.29
C PRO A 233 -13.63 -19.03 3.86
N TYR A 234 -13.76 -19.97 2.91
CA TYR A 234 -13.92 -19.67 1.49
C TYR A 234 -15.03 -18.64 1.24
N ALA A 235 -14.69 -17.63 0.43
CA ALA A 235 -15.62 -16.64 -0.10
C ALA A 235 -15.44 -16.53 -1.61
N GLU A 236 -16.55 -16.40 -2.34
CA GLU A 236 -16.51 -16.19 -3.80
C GLU A 236 -16.17 -14.73 -4.14
N LYS A 237 -16.72 -13.79 -3.36
CA LYS A 237 -16.58 -12.34 -3.51
C LYS A 237 -16.39 -11.67 -2.14
N VAL A 238 -15.98 -10.40 -2.16
CA VAL A 238 -15.66 -9.64 -0.95
C VAL A 238 -16.84 -9.57 0.02
N GLU A 239 -18.07 -9.48 -0.48
CA GLU A 239 -19.28 -9.38 0.35
C GLU A 239 -19.58 -10.67 1.14
N ASP A 240 -19.01 -11.80 0.71
CA ASP A 240 -19.20 -13.10 1.36
C ASP A 240 -18.10 -13.40 2.39
N LEU A 241 -17.09 -12.53 2.51
CA LEU A 241 -15.99 -12.69 3.45
C LEU A 241 -16.50 -12.80 4.89
N LYS A 242 -16.00 -13.81 5.59
CA LYS A 242 -16.26 -14.04 7.01
C LYS A 242 -14.94 -14.30 7.72
N VAL A 243 -14.90 -13.93 8.99
CA VAL A 243 -13.83 -14.30 9.91
C VAL A 243 -14.45 -15.07 11.06
N ILE A 244 -13.88 -16.24 11.38
CA ILE A 244 -14.33 -17.09 12.49
C ILE A 244 -13.18 -17.25 13.47
N PRO A 245 -13.39 -17.13 14.80
CA PRO A 245 -12.29 -17.28 15.76
C PRO A 245 -11.53 -18.60 15.59
N ARG A 246 -10.20 -18.55 15.79
CA ARG A 246 -9.36 -19.74 15.88
C ARG A 246 -9.48 -20.34 17.28
N ASN A 247 -9.67 -21.66 17.32
CA ASN A 247 -9.51 -22.44 18.55
C ASN A 247 -8.04 -22.55 18.92
#